data_AF-A0A7V9EHR7-F1
#
_entry.id   AF-A0A7V9EHR7-F1
#
_cell.length_a   1.000
_cell.length_b   1.000
_cell.length_c   1.000
_cell.angle_alpha   90.00
_cell.angle_beta   90.00
_cell.angle_gamma   90.00
#
_symmetry.space_group_name_H-M   'P 1'
#
loop_
_entity.id
_entity.type
_entity.pdbx_description
1 polymer ?
#
loop_
_entity_poly.entity_id
_entity_poly.type
_entity_poly.pdbx_seq_one_letter_code
_entity_poly.pdbx_strand_id
1 'polypeptide(L)' 'MDESRAVLERLERIEALDRSGAGRGKLLTELRALLEEAEAWSSAEGGDAGEAAVGDLRTALARATPKMPSHDMIAV' A
#
# COMPACT_ATOMS: atom_id res chain seq x y z
N MET A 1 -5.46 -18.47 8.76
CA MET A 1 -4.65 -17.92 7.65
C MET A 1 -3.24 -17.82 8.19
N ASP A 2 -2.21 -18.09 7.39
CA ASP A 2 -0.83 -17.81 7.77
C ASP A 2 -0.53 -16.40 7.23
N GLU A 3 -0.48 -15.38 8.10
CA GLU A 3 -0.24 -13.99 7.68
C GLU A 3 1.05 -13.89 6.86
N SER A 4 2.09 -14.64 7.23
CA SER A 4 3.37 -14.63 6.53
C SER A 4 3.23 -15.16 5.11
N ARG A 5 2.44 -16.23 4.92
CA ARG A 5 2.16 -16.76 3.58
C ARG A 5 1.38 -15.76 2.72
N ALA A 6 0.37 -15.10 3.30
CA ALA A 6 -0.44 -14.11 2.57
C ALA A 6 0.43 -12.94 2.09
N VAL A 7 1.33 -12.44 2.94
CA VAL A 7 2.31 -11.41 2.58
C VAL A 7 3.20 -11.86 1.43
N LEU A 8 3.78 -13.06 1.51
CA LEU A 8 4.69 -13.56 0.47
C LEU A 8 3.99 -13.72 -0.88
N GLU A 9 2.79 -14.30 -0.92
CA GLU A 9 1.99 -14.44 -2.15
C GLU A 9 1.67 -13.07 -2.78
N ARG A 10 1.43 -12.05 -1.95
CA ARG A 10 1.19 -10.68 -2.43
C ARG A 10 2.46 -10.03 -2.98
N LEU A 11 3.59 -10.18 -2.31
CA LEU A 11 4.88 -9.65 -2.76
C LEU A 11 5.31 -10.26 -4.09
N GLU A 12 5.12 -11.57 -4.27
CA GLU A 12 5.37 -12.24 -5.55
C GLU A 12 4.51 -11.66 -6.69
N ARG A 13 3.24 -11.36 -6.40
CA ARG A 13 2.34 -10.73 -7.38
C ARG A 13 2.79 -9.32 -7.74
N ILE A 14 3.21 -8.52 -6.76
CA ILE A 14 3.74 -7.17 -6.99
C ILE A 14 4.99 -7.24 -7.86
N GLU A 15 5.91 -8.15 -7.56
CA GLU A 15 7.13 -8.36 -8.36
C GLU A 15 6.80 -8.80 -9.79
N ALA A 16 5.83 -9.69 -9.98
CA ALA A 16 5.37 -10.10 -11.31
C ALA A 16 4.77 -8.93 -12.10
N LEU A 17 3.97 -8.07 -11.44
CA LEU A 17 3.42 -6.86 -12.06
C LEU A 17 4.53 -5.89 -12.46
N ASP A 18 5.50 -5.65 -11.58
CA ASP A 18 6.63 -4.76 -11.85
C ASP A 18 7.45 -5.25 -13.05
N ARG A 19 7.84 -6.54 -13.06
CA ARG A 19 8.58 -7.15 -14.17
C ARG A 19 7.81 -7.15 -15.49
N SER A 20 6.49 -7.23 -15.44
CA SER A 20 5.64 -7.15 -16.63
C SER A 20 5.49 -5.73 -17.19
N GLY A 21 6.03 -4.71 -16.52
CA GLY A 21 5.82 -3.31 -16.88
C GLY A 21 4.38 -2.86 -16.65
N ALA A 22 3.66 -3.48 -15.71
CA ALA A 22 2.31 -3.10 -15.37
C ALA A 22 2.27 -1.61 -14.97
N GLY A 23 1.23 -0.90 -15.41
CA GLY A 23 1.10 0.51 -15.05
C GLY A 23 1.11 0.72 -13.54
N ARG A 24 1.74 1.81 -13.07
CA ARG A 24 1.90 2.17 -11.65
C ARG A 24 0.63 2.00 -10.80
N GLY A 25 -0.55 2.28 -11.37
CA GLY A 25 -1.83 2.10 -10.68
C GLY A 25 -2.11 0.65 -10.25
N LYS A 26 -1.66 -0.36 -11.01
CA LYS A 26 -1.81 -1.78 -10.65
C LYS A 26 -0.94 -2.15 -9.45
N LEU A 27 0.33 -1.72 -9.45
CA LEU A 27 1.21 -1.94 -8.29
C LEU A 27 0.67 -1.24 -7.03
N LEU A 28 0.21 0.01 -7.19
CA LEU A 28 -0.37 0.77 -6.09
C LEU A 28 -1.66 0.15 -5.54
N THR A 29 -2.40 -0.60 -6.36
CA THR A 29 -3.59 -1.32 -5.91
C THR A 29 -3.20 -2.50 -5.01
N GLU A 30 -2.21 -3.29 -5.41
CA GLU A 30 -1.71 -4.40 -4.60
C GLU A 30 -1.07 -3.91 -3.29
N LEU A 31 -0.32 -2.81 -3.32
CA LEU A 31 0.27 -2.23 -2.11
C LEU A 31 -0.78 -1.69 -1.13
N ARG A 32 -1.91 -1.14 -1.62
CA ARG A 32 -3.02 -0.71 -0.76
C ARG A 32 -3.71 -1.90 -0.11
N ALA A 33 -3.96 -2.96 -0.87
CA ALA A 33 -4.54 -4.18 -0.31
C ALA A 33 -3.64 -4.79 0.78
N LEU A 34 -2.31 -4.79 0.57
CA LEU A 34 -1.35 -5.24 1.58
C LEU A 34 -1.37 -4.36 2.84
N LEU A 35 -1.55 -3.05 2.68
CA LEU A 35 -1.70 -2.14 3.83
C LEU A 35 -2.98 -2.43 4.63
N GLU A 36 -4.12 -2.66 3.96
CA GLU A 36 -5.39 -3.00 4.61
C GLU A 36 -5.27 -4.30 5.44
N GLU A 37 -4.57 -5.31 4.90
CA GLU A 37 -4.28 -6.55 5.62
C GLU A 37 -3.37 -6.30 6.83
N ALA A 38 -2.29 -5.53 6.65
CA ALA A 38 -1.37 -5.18 7.73
C ALA A 38 -2.05 -4.36 8.85
N GLU A 39 -2.98 -3.47 8.51
CA GLU A 39 -3.80 -2.73 9.47
C GLU A 39 -4.68 -3.67 10.30
N ALA A 40 -5.29 -4.68 9.67
CA ALA A 40 -6.11 -5.67 10.35
C ALA A 40 -5.29 -6.53 11.33
N TRP A 41 -4.09 -6.96 10.94
CA TRP A 41 -3.19 -7.72 11.82
C TRP A 41 -2.63 -6.87 12.95
N SER A 42 -2.14 -5.67 12.63
CA SER A 42 -1.62 -4.72 13.62
C SER A 42 -2.68 -4.35 14.67
N SER A 43 -3.94 -4.17 14.26
CA SER A 43 -5.04 -3.93 15.19
C SER A 43 -5.40 -5.15 16.05
N ALA A 44 -5.16 -6.37 15.57
CA ALA A 44 -5.48 -7.60 16.29
C ALA A 44 -4.37 -8.02 17.27
N GLU A 45 -3.11 -7.85 16.87
CA GLU A 45 -1.92 -8.18 17.68
C GLU A 45 -1.57 -7.04 18.65
N GLY A 46 -1.76 -5.79 18.20
CA GLY A 46 -1.33 -4.59 18.90
C GLY A 46 0.20 -4.42 18.94
N GLY A 47 0.63 -3.27 19.46
CA GLY A 47 2.04 -3.00 19.78
C GLY A 47 2.74 -2.06 18.81
N ASP A 48 3.70 -1.32 19.37
CA ASP A 48 4.31 -0.16 18.73
C ASP A 48 4.97 -0.45 17.38
N ALA A 49 5.58 -1.64 17.23
CA ALA A 49 6.30 -2.00 16.01
C ALA A 49 5.35 -2.18 14.81
N GLY A 50 4.22 -2.85 15.02
CA GLY A 50 3.20 -3.05 13.98
C GLY A 50 2.51 -1.73 13.62
N GLU A 51 2.20 -0.92 14.63
CA GLU A 51 1.60 0.40 14.44
C GLU A 51 2.52 1.35 13.67
N ALA A 52 3.81 1.39 14.00
CA ALA A 52 4.81 2.20 13.32
C ALA A 52 4.98 1.77 11.84
N ALA A 53 5.12 0.46 11.59
CA ALA A 53 5.28 -0.06 10.23
C ALA A 53 4.08 0.28 9.33
N VAL A 54 2.85 0.14 9.85
CA VAL A 54 1.63 0.55 9.17
C VAL A 54 1.61 2.07 8.89
N GLY A 55 2.02 2.88 9.86
CA GLY A 55 2.11 4.33 9.73
C GLY A 55 3.07 4.78 8.62
N ASP A 56 4.25 4.14 8.55
CA ASP A 56 5.25 4.40 7.52
C ASP A 56 4.75 4.03 6.13
N LEU A 57 4.10 2.87 5.98
CA LEU A 57 3.52 2.42 4.72
C LEU A 57 2.42 3.37 4.22
N ARG A 58 1.53 3.81 5.14
CA ARG A 58 0.47 4.76 4.83
C ARG A 58 1.04 6.09 4.31
N THR A 59 2.09 6.59 4.96
CA THR A 59 2.78 7.83 4.57
C THR A 59 3.43 7.69 3.19
N ALA A 60 4.10 6.56 2.92
CA ALA A 60 4.72 6.28 1.64
C ALA A 60 3.68 6.22 0.50
N LEU A 61 2.55 5.54 0.70
CA LEU A 61 1.49 5.43 -0.30
C LEU A 61 0.77 6.76 -0.57
N ALA A 62 0.56 7.59 0.46
CA ALA A 62 0.02 8.93 0.28
C ALA A 62 0.91 9.81 -0.62
N ARG A 63 2.23 9.69 -0.49
CA ARG A 63 3.20 10.38 -1.35
C ARG A 63 3.24 9.82 -2.77
N ALA A 64 3.05 8.51 -2.94
CA ALA A 64 3.10 7.84 -4.24
C ALA A 64 1.86 8.12 -5.11
N THR A 65 0.74 8.50 -4.49
CA THR A 65 -0.44 9.03 -5.19
C THR A 65 -0.80 10.42 -4.68
N PRO A 66 -0.08 11.46 -5.13
CA PRO A 66 -0.52 12.81 -4.87
C PRO A 66 -1.90 12.96 -5.53
N LYS A 67 -2.93 13.23 -4.71
CA LYS A 67 -4.22 13.67 -5.20
C LYS A 67 -3.94 14.91 -6.04
N MET A 68 -4.02 14.80 -7.38
CA MET A 68 -3.87 15.97 -8.23
C MET A 68 -4.82 17.04 -7.71
N PRO A 69 -4.37 18.30 -7.54
CA PRO A 69 -5.29 19.36 -7.18
C PRO A 69 -6.45 19.33 -8.18
N SER A 70 -7.68 19.24 -7.66
CA SER A 70 -8.88 19.45 -8.45
C SER A 70 -8.70 20.74 -9.25
N HIS A 71 -9.16 20.74 -10.51
CA HIS A 71 -8.94 21.77 -11.55
C HIS A 71 -9.36 23.22 -11.18
N ASP A 72 -9.70 23.52 -9.93
CA ASP A 72 -10.25 24.79 -9.47
C ASP A 72 -9.18 25.86 -9.17
N MET A 73 -7.93 25.68 -9.63
CA MET A 73 -6.85 26.66 -9.41
C MET A 73 -6.16 27.12 -10.70
N ILE A 74 -6.89 27.10 -11.82
CA ILE A 74 -6.55 27.91 -13.01
C ILE A 74 -7.77 28.79 -13.31
N ALA A 75 -7.99 29.80 -12.48
CA ALA A 75 -8.80 30.94 -12.83
C ALA A 75 -8.12 32.21 -12.27
N VAL A 76 -7.49 32.91 -13.21
CA VAL A 76 -7.01 34.32 -13.19
C VAL A 76 -5.78 34.64 -12.35
#